data_AF-A0A4P6UR24-F1
#
_entry.id   AF-A0A4P6UR24-F1
#
_cell.length_a   1.000
_cell.length_b   1.000
_cell.length_c   1.000
_cell.angle_alpha   90.00
_cell.angle_beta   90.00
_cell.angle_gamma   90.00
#
_symmetry.space_group_name_H-M   'P 1'
#
loop_
_entity.id
_entity.type
_entity.pdbx_description
1 polymer ?
#
loop_
_entity_poly.entity_id
_entity_poly.type
_entity_poly.pdbx_seq_one_letter_code
_entity_poly.pdbx_strand_id
1 'polypeptide(L)' 'MSRVGQCIDNAPTESFWSKFKCEKYHLNTYDSYQARKQSIDESIYFYNHFRYQKKLNGLNPLEYRAQAA' A
#
# COMPACT_ATOMS: atom_id res chain seq x y z
N MET A 1 -8.79 -17.44 12.13
CA MET A 1 -8.51 -17.83 10.73
C MET A 1 -8.12 -19.30 10.73
N SER A 2 -8.94 -20.20 10.18
CA SER A 2 -8.79 -21.67 10.29
C SER A 2 -8.26 -22.34 9.02
N ARG A 3 -7.97 -21.57 7.97
CA ARG A 3 -7.44 -22.07 6.69
C ARG A 3 -5.92 -21.92 6.68
N VAL A 4 -5.21 -22.90 6.10
CA VAL A 4 -3.79 -22.76 5.77
C VAL A 4 -3.61 -21.57 4.84
N GLY A 5 -2.68 -20.67 5.18
CA GLY A 5 -2.38 -19.50 4.36
C GLY A 5 -1.76 -19.88 3.01
N GLN A 6 -2.17 -19.18 1.96
CA GLN A 6 -1.62 -19.30 0.61
C GLN A 6 -0.82 -18.04 0.27
N CYS A 7 0.10 -18.11 -0.69
CA CYS A 7 0.89 -16.95 -1.14
C CYS A 7 0.00 -15.77 -1.61
N ILE A 8 -1.17 -16.07 -2.19
CA ILE A 8 -2.14 -15.07 -2.64
C ILE A 8 -2.70 -14.22 -1.49
N ASP A 9 -2.72 -14.74 -0.27
CA ASP A 9 -3.20 -14.00 0.91
C ASP A 9 -2.23 -12.85 1.27
N ASN A 10 -0.94 -13.02 0.96
CA ASN A 10 0.11 -12.02 1.23
C ASN A 10 0.47 -11.14 0.01
N ALA A 11 0.13 -11.59 -1.20
CA ALA A 11 0.47 -10.91 -2.45
C ALA A 11 0.08 -9.40 -2.49
N PRO A 12 -1.08 -8.96 -1.97
CA PRO A 12 -1.40 -7.52 -1.93
C PRO A 12 -0.43 -6.70 -1.09
N THR A 13 -0.05 -7.23 0.07
CA THR A 13 0.88 -6.59 1.01
C THR A 13 2.29 -6.52 0.42
N GLU A 14 2.76 -7.60 -0.21
CA GLU A 14 4.06 -7.61 -0.91
C GLU A 14 4.09 -6.61 -2.05
N SER A 15 3.00 -6.52 -2.82
CA SER A 15 2.87 -5.58 -3.92
C SER A 15 2.89 -4.13 -3.44
N PHE A 16 2.34 -3.83 -2.26
CA PHE A 16 2.45 -2.52 -1.63
C PHE A 16 3.89 -2.20 -1.22
N TRP A 17 4.56 -3.12 -0.52
CA TRP A 17 5.93 -2.88 -0.05
C TRP A 17 6.95 -2.77 -1.17
N SER A 18 6.79 -3.53 -2.26
CA SER A 18 7.63 -3.39 -3.45
C SER A 18 7.53 -1.98 -4.04
N LYS A 19 6.31 -1.44 -4.15
CA LYS A 19 6.05 -0.07 -4.62
C LYS A 19 6.63 0.99 -3.69
N PHE A 20 6.34 0.90 -2.39
CA PHE A 20 6.89 1.81 -1.39
C PHE A 20 8.41 1.84 -1.43
N LYS A 21 9.06 0.68 -1.58
CA LYS A 21 10.51 0.60 -1.67
C LYS A 21 11.04 1.37 -2.88
N CYS A 22 10.48 1.15 -4.06
CA CYS A 22 10.90 1.82 -5.28
C CYS A 22 10.58 3.33 -5.29
N GLU A 23 9.41 3.72 -4.79
CA GLU A 23 8.90 5.10 -4.90
C GLU A 23 9.38 6.01 -3.77
N LYS A 24 9.73 5.45 -2.61
CA LYS A 24 10.12 6.22 -1.42
C LYS A 24 11.41 5.73 -0.82
N TYR A 25 11.52 4.46 -0.47
CA TYR A 25 12.65 3.98 0.33
C TYR A 25 14.01 4.11 -0.38
N HIS A 26 14.08 3.70 -1.64
CA HIS A 26 15.33 3.72 -2.40
C HIS A 26 15.71 5.12 -2.90
N LEU A 27 14.74 6.04 -2.96
CA LEU A 27 14.92 7.41 -3.46
C LEU A 27 15.16 8.43 -2.34
N ASN A 28 15.06 8.04 -1.07
CA ASN A 28 15.17 8.96 0.06
C ASN A 28 16.09 8.40 1.15
N THR A 29 16.87 9.27 1.77
CA THR A 29 17.57 9.00 3.03
C THR A 29 16.71 9.46 4.20
N TYR A 30 16.75 8.73 5.31
CA TYR A 30 15.99 9.06 6.51
C TYR A 30 16.94 9.26 7.68
N ASP A 31 16.92 10.45 8.27
CA ASP A 31 17.82 10.82 9.38
C ASP A 31 17.36 10.25 10.72
N SER A 32 16.10 9.81 10.82
CA SER A 32 15.54 9.20 12.02
C SER A 32 14.54 8.10 11.72
N TYR A 33 14.32 7.24 12.70
CA TYR A 33 13.25 6.24 12.65
C TYR A 33 11.87 6.92 12.51
N GLN A 34 11.63 8.02 13.23
CA GLN A 34 10.38 8.78 13.15
C GLN A 34 10.12 9.29 11.73
N ALA A 35 11.12 9.86 11.06
CA ALA A 35 10.97 10.33 9.68
C ALA A 35 10.64 9.17 8.72
N ARG A 36 11.28 8.01 8.91
CA ARG A 36 10.96 6.81 8.13
C ARG A 36 9.53 6.32 8.39
N LYS A 37 9.11 6.28 9.65
CA LYS A 37 7.76 5.86 10.04
C LYS A 37 6.70 6.79 9.43
N GLN A 38 6.92 8.10 9.51
CA GLN A 38 6.02 9.10 8.91
C GLN A 38 5.88 8.89 7.40
N SER A 39 6.98 8.67 6.68
CA SER A 39 6.95 8.38 5.24
C SER A 39 6.16 7.10 4.91
N ILE A 40 6.22 6.08 5.77
CA ILE A 40 5.40 4.86 5.63
C ILE A 40 3.92 5.21 5.82
N ASP A 41 3.57 5.93 6.89
CA ASP A 41 2.19 6.31 7.20
C ASP A 41 1.58 7.16 6.07
N GLU A 42 2.32 8.14 5.57
CA GLU A 42 1.93 8.96 4.42
C GLU A 42 1.74 8.12 3.14
N SER A 43 2.61 7.13 2.94
CA SER A 43 2.53 6.24 1.77
C SER A 43 1.32 5.30 1.83
N ILE A 44 0.97 4.81 3.03
CA ILE A 44 -0.25 4.02 3.25
C ILE A 44 -1.48 4.88 3.01
N TYR A 45 -1.50 6.11 3.53
CA TYR A 45 -2.60 7.05 3.34
C TYR A 45 -2.78 7.37 1.85
N PHE A 46 -1.69 7.74 1.16
CA PHE A 46 -1.69 8.00 -0.27
C PHE A 46 -2.20 6.79 -1.08
N TYR A 47 -1.71 5.59 -0.76
CA TYR A 47 -2.12 4.37 -1.45
C TYR A 47 -3.63 4.11 -1.32
N ASN A 48 -4.21 4.33 -0.14
CA ASN A 48 -5.62 4.04 0.09
C ASN A 48 -6.58 5.13 -0.41
N HIS A 49 -6.18 6.40 -0.36
CA HIS A 49 -7.06 7.54 -0.65
C HIS A 49 -6.85 8.17 -2.03
N PHE A 50 -5.66 8.04 -2.63
CA PHE A 50 -5.31 8.81 -3.83
C PHE A 50 -4.71 7.96 -4.96
N ARG A 51 -4.36 6.70 -4.71
CA ARG A 51 -3.82 5.80 -5.75
C ARG A 51 -4.93 5.18 -6.56
N TYR A 52 -5.34 5.86 -7.63
CA TYR A 52 -6.26 5.31 -8.62
C TYR A 52 -5.62 4.15 -9.39
N GLN A 53 -6.38 3.07 -9.59
CA GLN A 53 -5.87 1.87 -10.23
C GLN A 53 -6.78 1.45 -11.40
N LYS A 54 -6.19 1.28 -12.59
CA LYS A 54 -6.94 0.83 -13.78
C LYS A 54 -7.67 -0.50 -13.56
N LYS A 55 -7.07 -1.41 -12.79
CA LYS A 55 -7.71 -2.70 -12.41
C LYS A 55 -8.92 -2.55 -11.49
N LEU A 56 -9.06 -1.41 -10.81
CA LEU A 56 -10.19 -1.08 -9.94
C LEU A 56 -11.13 -0.10 -10.66
N ASN A 57 -11.24 -0.16 -11.99
CA ASN A 57 -12.04 0.76 -12.80
C ASN A 57 -11.70 2.24 -12.59
N GLY A 58 -10.43 2.55 -12.30
CA GLY A 58 -9.98 3.92 -12.07
C GLY A 58 -10.30 4.46 -10.68
N LEU A 59 -10.68 3.60 -9.73
CA LEU A 59 -10.95 3.97 -8.34
C LEU A 59 -9.72 3.80 -7.46
N ASN A 60 -9.69 4.53 -6.33
CA ASN A 60 -8.75 4.24 -5.25
C ASN A 60 -9.23 3.03 -4.41
N PRO A 61 -8.36 2.40 -3.60
CA PRO A 61 -8.72 1.23 -2.83
C PRO A 61 -9.90 1.41 -1.87
N LEU A 62 -10.06 2.59 -1.26
CA LEU A 62 -11.17 2.87 -0.36
C LEU A 62 -12.49 3.04 -1.10
N GLU A 63 -12.49 3.77 -2.22
CA GLU A 63 -13.66 3.90 -3.09
C GLU A 63 -14.12 2.55 -3.62
N TYR A 64 -13.19 1.73 -4.10
CA TYR A 64 -13.49 0.37 -4.55
C TYR A 64 -14.09 -0.48 -3.42
N ARG A 65 -13.55 -0.37 -2.20
CA ARG A 65 -14.10 -1.07 -1.03
C ARG A 65 -15.51 -0.60 -0.68
N ALA A 66 -15.79 0.70 -0.80
CA ALA A 66 -17.10 1.27 -0.52
C ALA A 66 -18.18 0.82 -1.51
N GLN A 67 -17.81 0.51 -2.76
CA GLN A 67 -18.74 -0.06 -3.75
C GLN A 67 -19.08 -1.53 -3.51
N ALA A 68 -18.21 -2.27 -2.81
CA ALA A 68 -18.39 -3.69 -2.50
C ALA A 68 -19.10 -3.94 -1.15
N ALA A 69 -19.47 -2.86 -0.43
CA ALA A 69 -20.20 -2.90 0.83
C ALA A 69 -21.71 -2.79 0.58
#